data_AF-A0A662ILE5-F1
#
_entry.id   AF-A0A662ILE5-F1
#
_cell.length_a   1.000
_cell.length_b   1.000
_cell.length_c   1.000
_cell.angle_alpha   90.00
_cell.angle_beta   90.00
_cell.angle_gamma   90.00
#
_symmetry.space_group_name_H-M   'P 1'
#
loop_
_entity.id
_entity.type
_entity.pdbx_description
1 polymer ?
#
loop_
_entity_poly.entity_id
_entity_poly.type
_entity_poly.pdbx_seq_one_letter_code
_entity_poly.pdbx_strand_id
1 'polypeptide(L)' 'MGRGLFVGRFQPFHLGHLKALRWILEREDEVIICIGSAQYSHSLRNPFTVGERVEMIWRV' A
#
# COMPACT_ATOMS: atom_id res chain seq x y z
N MET A 1 3.28 -4.23 22.11
CA MET A 1 2.52 -3.93 20.88
C MET A 1 3.42 -3.18 19.92
N GLY A 2 3.69 -3.79 18.77
CA GLY A 2 4.56 -3.21 17.74
C GLY A 2 3.77 -2.78 16.50
N ARG A 3 4.31 -1.83 15.74
CA ARG A 3 3.70 -1.30 14.50
C ARG A 3 4.71 -1.32 13.37
N GLY A 4 4.37 -2.03 12.28
CA GLY A 4 5.16 -2.00 11.05
C GLY A 4 4.77 -0.82 10.16
N LEU A 5 5.75 -0.10 9.60
CA LEU A 5 5.51 0.91 8.55
C LEU A 5 5.80 0.30 7.18
N PHE A 6 4.78 0.20 6.32
CA PHE A 6 4.93 -0.27 4.94
C PHE A 6 4.78 0.87 3.94
N VAL A 7 5.89 1.28 3.33
CA VAL A 7 5.94 2.41 2.39
C VAL A 7 5.92 1.89 0.95
N GLY A 8 5.02 2.43 0.12
CA GLY A 8 4.95 2.08 -1.29
C GLY A 8 4.13 3.05 -2.12
N ARG A 9 4.31 3.01 -3.44
CA ARG A 9 3.47 3.80 -4.37
C ARG A 9 2.16 3.08 -4.69
N PHE A 10 2.19 1.75 -4.71
CA PHE A 10 1.03 0.88 -4.98
C PHE A 10 0.29 1.25 -6.28
N GLN A 11 1.03 1.33 -7.38
CA GLN A 11 0.55 1.73 -8.71
C GLN A 11 0.62 0.57 -9.74
N PRO A 12 -0.25 -0.46 -9.69
CA PRO A 12 -1.30 -0.75 -8.70
C PRO A 12 -0.76 -1.54 -7.49
N PHE A 13 -1.64 -1.88 -6.55
CA PHE A 13 -1.38 -2.94 -5.59
C PHE A 13 -1.34 -4.32 -6.29
N HIS A 14 -0.46 -5.23 -5.86
CA HIS A 14 -0.23 -6.51 -6.54
C HIS A 14 0.21 -7.59 -5.55
N LEU A 15 0.30 -8.85 -5.99
CA LEU A 15 0.58 -10.00 -5.11
C LEU A 15 1.89 -9.90 -4.31
N GLY A 16 2.93 -9.27 -4.87
CA GLY A 16 4.16 -8.99 -4.12
C GLY A 16 3.94 -8.09 -2.89
N HIS A 17 3.09 -7.06 -3.01
CA HIS A 17 2.72 -6.19 -1.89
C HIS A 17 1.88 -6.95 -0.85
N LEU A 18 0.94 -7.80 -1.29
CA LEU A 18 0.15 -8.65 -0.40
C LEU A 18 1.03 -9.61 0.42
N LYS A 19 2.02 -10.22 -0.22
CA LYS A 19 2.99 -11.10 0.46
C LYS A 19 3.78 -10.33 1.52
N ALA A 20 4.24 -9.13 1.21
CA ALA A 20 4.94 -8.27 2.17
C ALA A 20 4.03 -7.84 3.32
N LEU A 21 2.78 -7.45 3.04
CA LEU A 21 1.79 -7.06 4.05
C LEU A 21 1.53 -8.20 5.04
N ARG A 22 1.32 -9.43 4.55
CA ARG A 22 1.15 -10.62 5.39
C ARG A 22 2.38 -10.90 6.25
N TRP A 23 3.57 -10.80 5.66
CA TRP A 23 4.83 -11.00 6.38
C TRP A 23 5.01 -10.02 7.54
N ILE A 24 4.55 -8.78 7.40
CA ILE A 24 4.56 -7.77 8.47
C ILE A 24 3.57 -8.15 9.58
N LEU A 25 2.33 -8.49 9.20
CA LEU A 25 1.26 -8.84 10.17
C LEU A 25 1.51 -10.17 10.92
N GLU A 26 2.40 -11.02 10.41
CA GLU A 26 2.91 -12.19 11.16
C GLU A 26 3.84 -11.80 12.32
N ARG A 27 4.38 -10.57 12.33
CA ARG A 27 5.42 -10.11 13.26
C ARG A 27 4.98 -8.93 14.12
N GLU A 28 4.05 -8.13 13.62
CA GLU A 28 3.58 -6.90 14.25
C GLU A 28 2.05 -6.95 14.42
N ASP A 29 1.54 -6.34 15.49
CA ASP A 29 0.11 -6.31 15.78
C ASP A 29 -0.68 -5.42 14.82
N GLU A 30 0.00 -4.42 14.22
CA GLU A 30 -0.60 -3.42 13.34
C GLU A 30 0.38 -3.04 12.23
N VAL A 31 -0.17 -2.71 11.06
CA VAL A 31 0.58 -2.17 9.93
C VAL A 31 0.04 -0.82 9.51
N ILE A 32 0.93 0.17 9.44
CA ILE A 32 0.65 1.49 8.89
C ILE A 32 1.10 1.49 7.43
N ILE A 33 0.17 1.72 6.51
CA ILE A 33 0.47 1.80 5.08
C ILE A 33 0.68 3.27 4.69
N CYS A 34 1.88 3.60 4.22
CA CYS A 34 2.21 4.93 3.73
C CYS A 34 2.22 4.94 2.19
N ILE A 35 1.23 5.60 1.61
CA ILE A 35 1.10 5.73 0.14
C ILE A 35 1.93 6.91 -0.35
N GLY A 36 3.07 6.61 -0.95
CA GLY A 36 3.96 7.60 -1.56
C GLY A 36 3.40 8.17 -2.86
N SER A 37 3.88 9.37 -3.25
CA SER A 37 3.42 10.06 -4.47
C SER A 37 1.90 10.29 -4.49
N ALA A 38 1.30 10.59 -3.35
CA ALA A 38 -0.16 10.76 -3.21
C ALA A 38 -0.70 11.95 -4.03
N GLN A 39 0.13 12.99 -4.21
CA GLN A 39 -0.21 14.20 -4.98
C GLN A 39 -0.25 13.99 -6.50
N TYR A 40 0.24 12.85 -7.01
CA TYR A 40 0.30 12.55 -8.45
C TYR A 40 -0.72 11.46 -8.82
N SER A 41 -1.40 11.65 -9.95
CA SER A 41 -2.35 10.70 -10.55
C SER A 41 -2.44 10.94 -12.07
N HIS A 42 -3.19 10.11 -12.81
CA HIS A 42 -3.47 10.30 -14.24
C HIS A 42 -2.21 10.49 -15.11
N SER A 43 -1.13 9.76 -14.79
CA SER A 43 0.11 9.73 -15.57
C SER A 43 0.57 8.30 -15.80
N LEU A 44 1.39 8.05 -16.82
CA LEU A 44 1.95 6.71 -17.06
C LEU A 44 2.69 6.16 -15.84
N ARG A 45 3.36 7.03 -15.08
CA ARG A 45 4.08 6.64 -13.87
C ARG A 45 3.15 6.45 -12.67
N ASN A 46 2.17 7.34 -12.49
CA ASN A 46 1.18 7.30 -11.39
C ASN A 46 -0.23 7.29 -12.00
N PRO A 47 -0.73 6.13 -12.47
CA PRO A 47 -2.03 6.07 -13.13
C PRO A 47 -3.18 6.33 -12.15
N PHE A 48 -3.10 5.82 -10.92
CA PHE A 48 -4.20 5.86 -9.96
C PHE A 48 -4.06 7.00 -8.95
N THR A 49 -5.20 7.57 -8.55
CA THR A 49 -5.35 8.48 -7.42
C THR A 49 -4.99 7.80 -6.10
N VAL A 50 -4.82 8.57 -5.02
CA VAL A 50 -4.63 7.97 -3.69
C VAL A 50 -5.86 7.19 -3.24
N GLY A 51 -7.07 7.68 -3.54
CA GLY A 51 -8.34 7.02 -3.17
C GLY A 51 -8.50 5.66 -3.84
N GLU A 52 -8.23 5.56 -5.15
CA GLU A 52 -8.26 4.27 -5.86
C GLU A 52 -7.24 3.28 -5.30
N ARG A 53 -6.03 3.76 -4.93
CA ARG A 53 -5.01 2.91 -4.33
C ARG A 53 -5.41 2.42 -2.94
N VAL A 54 -6.01 3.28 -2.11
CA VAL A 54 -6.58 2.88 -0.83
C VAL A 54 -7.65 1.82 -1.06
N GLU A 55 -8.55 2.01 -2.02
CA GLU A 55 -9.61 1.05 -2.33
C GLU A 55 -9.05 -0.30 -2.79
N MET A 56 -8.03 -0.31 -3.65
CA MET A 56 -7.35 -1.53 -4.08
C MET A 56 -6.72 -2.29 -2.90
N ILE A 57 -6.18 -1.57 -1.92
CA ILE A 57 -5.58 -2.15 -0.72
C ILE A 57 -6.66 -2.62 0.27
N TRP A 58 -7.77 -1.90 0.37
CA TRP A 58 -8.84 -2.21 1.33
C TRP A 58 -9.66 -3.44 0.92
N ARG A 59 -9.67 -3.77 -0.38
CA ARG A 59 -10.42 -4.90 -0.94
C ARG A 59 -9.67 -6.24 -0.96
N VAL A 60 -8.41 -6.28 -0.54
CA VAL A 60 -7.59 -7.52 -0.49
C VAL A 60 -7.55 -8.13 0.90
#